data_AF-A0A3D0PN70-F1
#
_entry.id   AF-A0A3D0PN70-F1
#
_cell.length_a   1.000
_cell.length_b   1.000
_cell.length_c   1.000
_cell.angle_alpha   90.00
_cell.angle_beta   90.00
_cell.angle_gamma   90.00
#
_symmetry.space_group_name_H-M   'P 1'
#
loop_
_entity.id
_entity.type
_entity.pdbx_description
1 polymer ?
#
loop_
_entity_poly.entity_id
_entity_poly.type
_entity_poly.pdbx_seq_one_letter_code
_entity_poly.pdbx_strand_id
1 'polypeptide(L)'
;VKILAPVFLSRGDTRTPVKVGVIAMVSNVFLNIIFAYYFAHVGLAVATSISAVINASLLYYYLKKQSIYQFSNDLIKLFLKVLLASFIMVVFILNFSNDINFYLENGVWQRITSVAITIVASAVLYFACLRLLGIRMKQL
;
A
#
# COMPACT_ATOMS: atom_id res chain seq x y z
N VAL A 1 7.12 -5.12 5.39
CA VAL A 1 7.50 -5.73 6.70
C VAL A 1 7.60 -7.25 6.63
N LYS A 2 6.53 -7.99 6.25
CA LYS A 2 6.54 -9.47 6.22
C LYS A 2 7.63 -10.13 5.37
N ILE A 3 8.09 -9.47 4.29
CA ILE A 3 9.17 -9.99 3.44
C ILE A 3 10.56 -9.66 4.00
N LEU A 4 10.72 -8.51 4.68
CA LEU A 4 12.04 -8.04 5.15
C LEU A 4 12.43 -8.61 6.52
N ALA A 5 11.47 -8.80 7.43
CA ALA A 5 11.73 -9.35 8.76
C ALA A 5 12.42 -10.74 8.76
N PRO A 6 11.97 -11.73 7.96
CA PRO A 6 12.62 -13.05 7.93
C PRO A 6 14.03 -13.03 7.33
N VAL A 7 14.41 -12.00 6.56
CA VAL A 7 15.79 -11.84 6.05
C VAL A 7 16.77 -11.62 7.20
N PHE A 8 16.37 -10.90 8.24
CA PHE A 8 17.19 -10.72 9.44
C PHE A 8 17.21 -11.98 10.32
N LEU A 9 16.04 -12.63 10.49
CA LEU A 9 15.91 -13.83 11.32
C LEU A 9 16.70 -15.02 10.74
N SER A 10 16.69 -15.21 9.43
CA SER A 10 17.47 -16.26 8.74
C SER A 10 18.99 -16.07 8.88
N ARG A 11 19.44 -14.84 9.19
CA ARG A 11 20.84 -14.51 9.44
C ARG A 11 21.19 -14.50 10.94
N GLY A 12 20.26 -14.89 11.81
CA GLY A 12 20.46 -14.87 13.26
C GLY A 12 20.40 -13.47 13.89
N ASP A 13 20.07 -12.42 13.11
CA ASP A 13 19.87 -11.06 13.65
C ASP A 13 18.42 -10.89 14.11
N THR A 14 18.16 -11.24 15.37
CA THR A 14 16.86 -11.04 16.02
C THR A 14 16.70 -9.65 16.62
N ARG A 15 17.79 -8.90 16.81
CA ARG A 15 17.79 -7.62 17.53
C ARG A 15 17.33 -6.48 16.64
N THR A 16 17.81 -6.41 15.40
CA THR A 16 17.44 -5.36 14.44
C THR A 16 15.94 -5.31 14.14
N PRO A 17 15.24 -6.41 13.80
CA PRO A 17 13.81 -6.36 13.51
C PRO A 17 12.97 -5.95 14.74
N VAL A 18 13.38 -6.36 15.94
CA VAL A 18 12.70 -5.96 17.18
C VAL A 18 12.87 -4.47 17.45
N LYS A 19 14.09 -3.93 17.35
CA LYS A 19 14.34 -2.48 17.54
C LYS A 19 13.52 -1.63 16.56
N VAL A 20 13.50 -2.02 15.29
CA VAL A 20 12.71 -1.31 14.27
C VAL A 20 11.22 -1.42 14.56
N GLY A 21 10.73 -2.60 14.97
CA GLY A 21 9.35 -2.80 15.36
C GLY A 21 8.92 -1.92 16.53
N VAL A 22 9.76 -1.78 17.56
CA VAL A 22 9.52 -0.89 18.70
C VAL A 22 9.46 0.57 18.25
N ILE A 23 10.42 1.03 17.44
CA ILE A 23 10.41 2.42 16.92
C ILE A 23 9.12 2.68 16.13
N ALA A 24 8.72 1.75 15.26
CA ALA A 24 7.49 1.89 14.49
C ALA A 24 6.22 1.89 15.36
N MET A 25 6.17 1.04 16.39
CA MET A 25 5.06 1.00 17.35
C MET A 25 4.95 2.31 18.12
N VAL A 26 6.06 2.83 18.62
CA VAL A 26 6.12 4.12 19.32
C VAL A 26 5.67 5.25 18.40
N SER A 27 6.19 5.31 17.17
CA SER A 27 5.71 6.27 16.16
C SER A 27 4.22 6.12 15.88
N ASN A 28 3.68 4.88 15.82
CA ASN A 28 2.25 4.66 15.60
C ASN A 28 1.41 5.29 16.72
N VAL A 29 1.79 5.07 17.98
CA VAL A 29 1.07 5.61 19.13
C VAL A 29 1.10 7.14 19.12
N PHE A 30 2.27 7.74 18.89
CA PHE A 30 2.39 9.20 18.80
C PHE A 30 1.57 9.77 17.64
N LEU A 31 1.66 9.18 16.45
CA LEU A 31 0.90 9.62 15.27
C LEU A 31 -0.60 9.44 15.47
N ASN A 32 -1.04 8.34 16.09
CA ASN A 32 -2.46 8.13 16.40
C ASN A 32 -2.98 9.22 17.32
N ILE A 33 -2.24 9.60 18.37
CA ILE A 33 -2.68 10.66 19.31
C ILE A 33 -2.80 12.00 18.58
N ILE A 34 -1.80 12.37 17.78
CA ILE A 34 -1.78 13.64 17.03
C ILE A 34 -2.90 13.67 15.98
N PHE A 35 -3.01 12.62 15.18
CA PHE A 35 -3.98 12.57 14.08
C PHE A 35 -5.41 12.30 14.55
N ALA A 36 -5.62 11.58 15.66
CA ALA A 36 -6.95 11.41 16.24
C ALA A 36 -7.51 12.76 16.72
N TYR A 37 -6.67 13.65 17.25
CA TYR A 37 -7.09 14.99 17.66
C TYR A 37 -7.52 15.86 16.46
N TYR A 38 -6.77 15.80 15.34
CA TYR A 38 -7.05 16.66 14.17
C TYR A 38 -8.05 16.07 13.15
N PHE A 39 -8.06 14.75 12.95
CA PHE A 39 -8.78 14.08 11.85
C PHE A 39 -9.70 12.95 12.34
N ALA A 40 -9.93 12.82 13.65
CA ALA A 40 -10.77 11.80 14.26
C ALA A 40 -10.47 10.39 13.73
N HIS A 41 -11.46 9.71 13.14
CA HIS A 41 -11.33 8.35 12.62
C HIS A 41 -10.43 8.22 11.38
N VAL A 42 -10.40 9.24 10.53
CA VAL A 42 -9.52 9.25 9.34
C VAL A 42 -8.06 9.32 9.78
N GLY A 43 -7.80 10.06 10.86
CA GLY A 43 -6.47 10.20 11.45
C GLY A 43 -5.84 8.89 11.88
N LEU A 44 -6.63 7.98 12.48
CA LEU A 44 -6.18 6.66 12.92
C LEU A 44 -5.70 5.79 11.73
N ALA A 45 -6.41 5.83 10.61
CA ALA A 45 -6.04 5.08 9.40
C ALA A 45 -4.74 5.62 8.77
N VAL A 46 -4.60 6.94 8.74
CA VAL A 46 -3.39 7.62 8.23
C VAL A 46 -2.19 7.32 9.13
N ALA A 47 -2.33 7.41 10.44
CA ALA A 47 -1.29 7.10 11.40
C ALA A 47 -0.78 5.64 11.28
N THR A 48 -1.71 4.68 11.15
CA THR A 48 -1.36 3.26 10.96
C THR A 48 -0.60 3.03 9.66
N SER A 49 -1.03 3.69 8.58
CA SER A 49 -0.35 3.62 7.27
C SER A 49 1.06 4.20 7.33
N ILE A 50 1.24 5.36 7.95
CA ILE A 50 2.55 6.02 8.11
C ILE A 50 3.47 5.16 8.97
N SER A 51 3.00 4.62 10.09
CA SER A 51 3.79 3.72 10.93
C SER A 51 4.26 2.48 10.17
N ALA A 52 3.41 1.89 9.32
CA ALA A 52 3.79 0.76 8.48
C ALA A 52 4.89 1.13 7.48
N VAL A 53 4.82 2.33 6.88
CA VAL A 53 5.86 2.86 5.99
C VAL A 53 7.16 3.11 6.74
N ILE A 54 7.11 3.71 7.93
CA ILE A 54 8.29 3.90 8.80
C ILE A 54 8.96 2.56 9.10
N ASN A 55 8.18 1.55 9.51
CA ASN A 55 8.69 0.21 9.81
C ASN A 55 9.41 -0.41 8.60
N ALA A 56 8.76 -0.40 7.43
CA ALA A 56 9.32 -0.93 6.20
C ALA A 56 10.59 -0.19 5.76
N SER A 57 10.60 1.15 5.90
CA SER A 57 11.71 2.01 5.49
C SER A 57 12.93 1.82 6.39
N LEU A 58 12.73 1.72 7.71
CA LEU A 58 13.80 1.43 8.67
C LEU A 58 14.40 0.03 8.43
N LEU A 59 13.57 -1.00 8.24
CA LEU A 59 14.03 -2.35 7.89
C LEU A 59 14.90 -2.33 6.63
N TYR A 60 14.47 -1.59 5.59
CA TYR A 60 15.25 -1.43 4.37
C TYR A 60 16.57 -0.68 4.61
N TYR A 61 16.56 0.40 5.39
CA TYR A 61 17.76 1.15 5.75
C TYR A 61 18.80 0.26 6.44
N TYR A 62 18.39 -0.56 7.41
CA TYR A 62 19.29 -1.50 8.08
C TYR A 62 19.80 -2.60 7.13
N LEU A 63 18.97 -3.09 6.20
CA LEU A 63 19.37 -4.02 5.14
C LEU A 63 20.48 -3.45 4.27
N LYS A 64 20.32 -2.18 3.85
CA LYS A 64 21.30 -1.45 3.05
C LYS A 64 22.59 -1.18 3.83
N LYS A 65 22.47 -0.78 5.10
CA LYS A 65 23.62 -0.51 5.99
C LYS A 65 24.46 -1.76 6.24
N GLN A 66 23.84 -2.93 6.33
CA GLN A 66 24.54 -4.20 6.50
C GLN A 66 25.01 -4.81 5.16
N SER A 67 24.89 -4.08 4.04
CA SER A 67 25.24 -4.53 2.67
C SER A 67 24.62 -5.87 2.27
N ILE A 68 23.48 -6.21 2.85
CA ILE A 68 22.82 -7.52 2.67
C ILE A 68 22.09 -7.56 1.34
N TYR A 69 21.46 -6.45 0.97
CA TYR A 69 20.62 -6.35 -0.20
C TYR A 69 20.58 -4.92 -0.72
N GLN A 70 20.78 -4.76 -2.02
CA GLN A 70 20.53 -3.51 -2.74
C GLN A 70 19.35 -3.75 -3.68
N PHE A 71 18.42 -2.78 -3.77
CA PHE A 71 17.36 -2.88 -4.75
C PHE A 71 17.96 -2.93 -6.15
N SER A 72 17.64 -3.98 -6.90
CA SER A 72 17.95 -4.04 -8.32
C SER A 72 17.17 -2.94 -9.05
N ASN A 73 17.76 -2.41 -10.12
CA ASN A 73 17.08 -1.45 -10.99
C ASN A 73 15.76 -2.01 -11.54
N ASP A 74 15.65 -3.33 -11.68
CA ASP A 74 14.43 -3.99 -12.13
C ASP A 74 13.30 -3.93 -11.10
N LEU A 75 13.62 -4.03 -9.80
CA LEU A 75 12.62 -3.87 -8.73
C LEU A 75 12.12 -2.43 -8.64
N ILE A 76 13.00 -1.44 -8.84
CA ILE A 76 12.61 -0.02 -8.91
C ILE A 76 11.70 0.23 -10.12
N LYS A 77 12.05 -0.32 -11.29
CA LYS A 77 11.20 -0.25 -12.49
C LYS A 77 9.84 -0.92 -12.26
N LEU A 78 9.81 -2.08 -11.58
CA LEU A 78 8.57 -2.76 -11.23
C LEU A 78 7.71 -1.88 -10.31
N PHE A 79 8.30 -1.30 -9.27
CA PHE A 79 7.60 -0.40 -8.35
C PHE A 79 7.00 0.81 -9.06
N LEU A 80 7.76 1.45 -9.96
CA LEU A 80 7.27 2.57 -10.77
C LEU A 80 6.12 2.16 -11.71
N LYS A 81 6.20 1.00 -12.34
CA LYS A 81 5.13 0.47 -13.19
C LYS A 81 3.84 0.20 -12.40
N VAL A 82 3.96 -0.39 -11.21
CA VAL A 82 2.82 -0.63 -10.30
C VAL A 82 2.22 0.70 -9.85
N LEU A 83 3.05 1.68 -9.49
CA LEU A 83 2.59 3.01 -9.08
C LEU A 83 1.82 3.71 -10.21
N LEU A 84 2.32 3.62 -11.45
CA LEU A 84 1.66 4.18 -12.62
C LEU A 84 0.34 3.48 -12.92
N ALA A 85 0.28 2.14 -12.85
CA ALA A 85 -0.96 1.39 -13.03
C ALA A 85 -2.01 1.74 -11.96
N SER A 86 -1.59 1.87 -10.70
CA SER A 86 -2.46 2.32 -9.60
C SER A 86 -2.97 3.74 -9.81
N PHE A 87 -2.12 4.65 -10.32
CA PHE A 87 -2.52 6.01 -10.63
C PHE A 87 -3.60 6.07 -11.72
N ILE A 88 -3.43 5.31 -12.81
CA ILE A 88 -4.43 5.22 -13.88
C ILE A 88 -5.74 4.65 -13.34
N MET A 89 -5.68 3.63 -12.48
CA MET A 89 -6.87 3.06 -11.84
C MET A 89 -7.61 4.10 -10.99
N VAL A 90 -6.89 4.91 -10.20
CA VAL A 90 -7.49 5.99 -9.39
C VAL A 90 -8.16 7.03 -10.28
N VAL A 91 -7.50 7.46 -11.36
CA VAL A 91 -8.08 8.40 -12.33
C VAL A 91 -9.35 7.83 -12.94
N PHE A 92 -9.36 6.55 -13.32
CA PHE A 92 -10.56 5.88 -13.83
C PHE A 92 -11.70 5.91 -12.80
N ILE A 93 -11.43 5.53 -11.55
CA ILE A 93 -12.45 5.52 -10.48
C ILE A 93 -13.03 6.93 -10.26
N LEU A 94 -12.20 7.97 -10.27
CA LEU A 94 -12.66 9.35 -10.08
C LEU A 94 -13.56 9.85 -11.23
N ASN A 95 -13.31 9.40 -12.46
CA ASN A 95 -14.13 9.75 -13.62
C ASN A 95 -15.37 8.88 -13.76
N PHE A 96 -15.31 7.62 -13.29
CA PHE A 96 -16.40 6.64 -13.40
C PHE A 96 -17.32 6.63 -12.17
N SER A 97 -16.90 7.25 -11.07
CA SER A 97 -17.74 7.42 -9.88
C SER A 97 -18.95 8.27 -10.24
N ASN A 98 -20.10 7.62 -10.43
CA ASN A 98 -21.39 8.30 -10.52
C ASN A 98 -21.59 9.23 -9.31
N ASP A 99 -22.22 10.39 -9.56
CA ASP A 99 -22.53 11.37 -8.53
C ASP A 99 -23.16 10.72 -7.29
N ILE A 100 -22.77 11.20 -6.11
CA ILE A 100 -23.26 10.72 -4.81
C ILE A 100 -24.80 10.70 -4.75
N ASN A 101 -25.47 11.55 -5.52
CA ASN A 101 -26.92 11.60 -5.66
C ASN A 101 -27.53 10.31 -6.26
N PHE A 102 -26.85 9.65 -7.20
CA PHE A 102 -27.30 8.36 -7.76
C PHE A 102 -27.28 7.25 -6.69
N TYR A 103 -26.40 7.34 -5.70
CA TYR A 103 -26.40 6.39 -4.60
C TYR A 103 -27.51 6.66 -3.61
N LEU A 104 -27.89 7.91 -3.33
CA LEU A 104 -28.91 8.23 -2.32
C LEU A 104 -30.33 7.88 -2.75
N GLU A 105 -30.65 8.00 -4.04
CA GLU A 105 -32.01 7.79 -4.57
C GLU A 105 -32.32 6.34 -4.95
N ASN A 106 -31.30 5.51 -5.22
CA ASN A 106 -31.49 4.14 -5.69
C ASN A 106 -31.59 3.10 -4.56
N GLY A 107 -32.35 2.04 -4.82
CA GLY A 107 -32.52 0.90 -3.91
C GLY A 107 -31.21 0.15 -3.62
N VAL A 108 -31.16 -0.54 -2.49
CA VAL A 108 -29.96 -1.25 -1.99
C VAL A 108 -29.32 -2.15 -3.05
N TRP A 109 -30.14 -2.86 -3.84
CA TRP A 109 -29.66 -3.76 -4.91
C TRP A 109 -28.91 -3.03 -6.02
N GLN A 110 -29.38 -1.85 -6.45
CA GLN A 110 -28.70 -1.04 -7.48
C GLN A 110 -27.38 -0.46 -6.97
N ARG A 111 -27.29 -0.10 -5.69
CA ARG A 111 -26.02 0.33 -5.07
C ARG A 111 -24.99 -0.80 -5.09
N ILE A 112 -25.40 -2.01 -4.70
CA ILE A 112 -24.54 -3.20 -4.70
C ILE A 112 -24.04 -3.50 -6.11
N THR A 113 -24.91 -3.50 -7.12
CA THR A 113 -24.50 -3.77 -8.50
C THR A 113 -23.57 -2.69 -9.05
N SER A 114 -23.84 -1.41 -8.78
CA SER A 114 -22.99 -0.30 -9.23
C SER A 114 -21.58 -0.40 -8.63
N VAL A 115 -21.48 -0.62 -7.32
CA VAL A 115 -20.18 -0.79 -6.65
C VAL A 115 -19.46 -2.03 -7.18
N ALA A 116 -20.16 -3.15 -7.35
CA ALA A 116 -19.57 -4.38 -7.89
C ALA A 116 -19.01 -4.19 -9.31
N ILE A 117 -19.75 -3.51 -10.20
CA ILE A 117 -19.30 -3.19 -11.56
C ILE A 117 -18.05 -2.31 -11.52
N THR A 118 -18.04 -1.26 -10.70
CA THR A 118 -16.88 -0.36 -10.58
C THR A 118 -15.64 -1.09 -10.06
N ILE A 119 -15.79 -2.00 -9.08
CA ILE A 119 -14.69 -2.82 -8.58
C ILE A 119 -14.15 -3.74 -9.68
N VAL A 120 -15.02 -4.45 -10.39
CA VAL A 120 -14.61 -5.38 -11.47
C VAL A 120 -13.95 -4.63 -12.62
N ALA A 121 -14.53 -3.50 -13.06
CA ALA A 121 -13.96 -2.67 -14.12
C ALA A 121 -12.59 -2.13 -13.74
N SER A 122 -12.44 -1.62 -12.51
CA SER A 122 -11.15 -1.12 -12.00
C SER A 122 -10.10 -2.22 -11.91
N ALA A 123 -10.48 -3.43 -11.46
CA ALA A 123 -9.59 -4.58 -11.40
C ALA A 123 -9.11 -5.00 -12.79
N VAL A 124 -10.04 -5.11 -13.76
CA VAL A 124 -9.70 -5.41 -15.16
C VAL A 124 -8.75 -4.36 -15.72
N LEU A 125 -9.01 -3.07 -15.47
CA LEU A 125 -8.16 -1.98 -15.94
C LEU A 125 -6.75 -2.02 -15.33
N TYR A 126 -6.65 -2.27 -14.02
CA TYR A 126 -5.37 -2.42 -13.33
C TYR A 126 -4.53 -3.57 -13.93
N PHE A 127 -5.12 -4.76 -14.09
CA PHE A 127 -4.42 -5.90 -14.68
C PHE A 127 -4.07 -5.69 -16.15
N ALA A 128 -4.95 -5.04 -16.92
CA ALA A 128 -4.67 -4.67 -18.31
C ALA A 128 -3.48 -3.71 -18.39
N CYS A 129 -3.45 -2.68 -17.55
CA CYS A 129 -2.34 -1.72 -17.50
C CYS A 129 -1.02 -2.40 -17.08
N LEU A 130 -1.06 -3.29 -16.09
CA LEU A 130 0.10 -4.06 -15.64
C LEU A 130 0.67 -4.94 -16.76
N ARG A 131 -0.21 -5.56 -17.55
CA ARG A 131 0.14 -6.39 -18.71
C ARG A 131 0.73 -5.55 -19.84
N LEU A 132 0.16 -4.37 -20.14
CA LEU A 132 0.67 -3.43 -21.15
C LEU A 132 2.04 -2.86 -20.77
N LEU A 133 2.28 -2.60 -19.49
CA LEU A 133 3.59 -2.17 -18.96
C LEU A 133 4.65 -3.29 -19.01
N GLY A 134 4.31 -4.47 -19.54
CA GLY A 134 5.26 -5.55 -19.80
C GLY A 134 5.70 -6.31 -18.56
N ILE A 135 4.93 -6.28 -17.47
CA ILE A 135 5.16 -7.13 -16.30
C ILE A 135 4.71 -8.54 -16.69
N ARG A 136 5.66 -9.42 -17.05
CA ARG A 136 5.36 -10.81 -17.35
C ARG A 136 4.93 -11.51 -16.05
N MET A 137 3.70 -12.02 -16.02
CA MET A 137 3.16 -12.86 -14.93
C MET A 137 3.98 -14.14 -14.66
N LYS A 138 5.01 -14.45 -15.46
CA LYS A 138 5.89 -15.62 -15.31
C LYS A 138 7.10 -15.40 -14.38
N GLN A 139 7.26 -14.24 -13.75
CA GLN A 139 8.36 -13.95 -12.81
C GLN A 139 7.90 -13.39 -11.44
N LEU A 140 6.62 -13.53 -11.12
CA LEU A 140 6.10 -13.38 -9.75
C LEU A 140 6.12 -14.76 -9.08
#